data_AF-U4KPL7-F1
#
_entry.id   AF-U4KPL7-F1
#
_cell.length_a   1.000
_cell.length_b   1.000
_cell.length_c   1.000
_cell.angle_alpha   90.00
_cell.angle_beta   90.00
_cell.angle_gamma   90.00
#
_symmetry.space_group_name_H-M   'P 1'
#
loop_
_entity.id
_entity.type
_entity.pdbx_description
1 polymer ?
#
loop_
_entity_poly.entity_id
_entity_poly.type
_entity_poly.pdbx_seq_one_letter_code
_entity_poly.pdbx_strand_id
1 'polypeptide(L)'
;MEESILKISKKEIVQELKIEISKDFKLETYKLVKKRYLLFNDKPIVKSKINEYLEFISDEFSTKGKYKTIIVVAETNDAFEKKELVYFDNIDTLVVFYLVNSDTGEVYMDDSWTFMLGLNYRKYVRSINKIITGQ
;
A
#
# COMPACT_ATOMS: atom_id res chain seq x y z
N MET A 1 16.07 23.55 13.66
CA MET A 1 16.16 22.10 13.39
C MET A 1 15.20 21.84 12.27
N GLU A 2 15.69 21.57 11.06
CA GLU A 2 14.83 21.10 9.98
C GLU A 2 14.37 19.70 10.38
N GLU A 3 13.08 19.55 10.67
CA GLU A 3 12.49 18.22 10.79
C GLU A 3 12.60 17.57 9.43
N SER A 4 13.39 16.49 9.34
CA SER A 4 13.47 15.69 8.14
C SER A 4 12.11 15.02 7.93
N ILE A 5 11.30 15.57 7.03
CA ILE A 5 10.03 14.99 6.61
C ILE A 5 10.30 13.58 6.07
N LEU A 6 9.50 12.61 6.51
CA LEU A 6 9.60 11.23 6.07
C LEU A 6 9.37 11.14 4.56
N LYS A 7 10.35 10.58 3.84
CA LYS A 7 10.29 10.44 2.38
C LYS A 7 10.18 8.98 2.00
N ILE A 8 9.22 8.66 1.12
CA ILE A 8 9.04 7.30 0.61
C ILE A 8 10.17 6.97 -0.37
N SER A 9 11.10 6.11 0.03
CA SER A 9 12.16 5.59 -0.84
C SER A 9 11.72 4.27 -1.48
N LYS A 10 11.17 4.34 -2.70
CA LYS A 10 10.73 3.14 -3.44
C LYS A 10 11.85 2.11 -3.62
N LYS A 11 13.06 2.59 -3.92
CA LYS A 11 14.24 1.76 -4.13
C LYS A 11 14.60 0.95 -2.88
N GLU A 12 14.64 1.60 -1.72
CA GLU A 12 14.92 0.92 -0.44
C GLU A 12 13.84 -0.12 -0.13
N ILE A 13 12.56 0.23 -0.30
CA ILE A 13 11.45 -0.69 -0.04
C ILE A 13 11.55 -1.94 -0.93
N VAL A 14 11.80 -1.77 -2.24
CA VAL A 14 11.94 -2.89 -3.18
C VAL A 14 13.14 -3.78 -2.83
N GLN A 15 14.28 -3.18 -2.45
CA GLN A 15 15.50 -3.90 -2.10
C GLN A 15 15.35 -4.71 -0.81
N GLU A 16 14.86 -4.09 0.26
CA GLU A 16 14.70 -4.72 1.58
C GLU A 16 13.62 -5.81 1.58
N LEU A 17 12.55 -5.63 0.81
CA LEU A 17 11.51 -6.63 0.65
C LEU A 17 11.89 -7.76 -0.32
N LYS A 18 13.09 -7.71 -0.93
CA LYS A 18 13.61 -8.70 -1.90
C LYS A 18 12.62 -8.99 -3.03
N ILE A 19 11.99 -7.95 -3.56
CA ILE A 19 10.91 -8.14 -4.53
C ILE A 19 11.51 -8.49 -5.90
N GLU A 20 11.14 -9.67 -6.44
CA GLU A 20 11.40 -9.96 -7.84
C GLU A 20 10.56 -9.01 -8.70
N ILE A 21 11.22 -8.13 -9.46
CA ILE A 21 10.58 -7.17 -10.35
C ILE A 21 9.86 -7.96 -11.46
N SER A 22 8.56 -8.18 -11.33
CA SER A 22 7.73 -8.62 -12.46
C SER A 22 7.47 -7.40 -13.34
N LYS A 23 8.23 -7.27 -14.42
CA LYS A 23 8.29 -6.14 -15.35
C LYS A 23 7.04 -5.99 -16.26
N ASP A 24 5.84 -6.28 -15.75
CA ASP A 24 4.61 -6.42 -16.55
C ASP A 24 3.47 -5.46 -16.16
N PHE A 25 3.78 -4.27 -15.65
CA PHE A 25 2.73 -3.33 -15.21
C PHE A 25 2.97 -1.92 -15.74
N LYS A 26 1.88 -1.28 -16.20
CA LYS A 26 1.84 0.14 -16.59
C LYS A 26 2.02 1.08 -15.39
N LEU A 27 1.83 0.56 -14.18
CA LEU A 27 2.10 1.19 -12.89
C LEU A 27 3.32 0.52 -12.25
N GLU A 28 3.99 1.20 -11.31
CA GLU A 28 5.07 0.62 -10.50
C GLU A 28 4.51 -0.38 -9.46
N THR A 29 3.93 -1.46 -9.99
CA THR A 29 3.38 -2.59 -9.24
C THR A 29 4.39 -3.72 -9.17
N TYR A 30 4.64 -4.20 -7.97
CA TYR A 30 5.59 -5.27 -7.70
C TYR A 30 4.87 -6.46 -7.05
N LYS A 31 5.16 -7.68 -7.52
CA LYS A 31 4.61 -8.89 -6.90
C LYS A 31 5.47 -9.30 -5.71
N LEU A 32 4.96 -9.14 -4.50
CA LEU A 32 5.66 -9.52 -3.27
C LEU A 32 5.81 -11.04 -3.17
N VAL A 33 4.68 -11.74 -3.22
CA VAL A 33 4.57 -13.21 -3.25
C VAL A 33 3.28 -13.59 -3.95
N LYS A 34 2.94 -14.88 -4.03
CA LYS A 34 1.68 -15.37 -4.59
C LYS A 34 0.48 -14.54 -4.07
N LYS A 35 -0.22 -13.88 -5.02
CA LYS A 35 -1.41 -13.04 -4.84
C LYS A 35 -1.26 -11.80 -3.95
N ARG A 36 -0.03 -11.36 -3.66
CA ARG A 36 0.23 -10.14 -2.89
C ARG A 36 1.06 -9.19 -3.74
N TYR A 37 0.58 -7.96 -3.84
CA TYR A 37 1.12 -6.94 -4.70
C TYR A 37 1.41 -5.69 -3.90
N LEU A 38 2.47 -5.00 -4.27
CA LEU A 38 2.85 -3.69 -3.76
C LEU A 38 2.65 -2.71 -4.92
N LEU A 39 1.89 -1.63 -4.70
CA LEU A 39 1.65 -0.58 -5.68
C LEU A 39 2.19 0.73 -5.10
N PHE A 40 3.15 1.35 -5.78
CA PHE A 40 3.53 2.72 -5.46
C PHE A 40 2.66 3.69 -6.24
N ASN A 41 2.03 4.62 -5.53
CA ASN A 41 1.23 5.68 -6.15
C ASN A 41 1.98 7.00 -6.06
N ASP A 42 2.30 7.59 -7.21
CA ASP A 42 3.02 8.86 -7.28
C ASP A 42 2.14 10.08 -6.97
N LYS A 43 0.82 9.89 -6.97
CA LYS A 43 -0.13 10.95 -6.62
C LYS A 43 -0.54 10.82 -5.16
N PRO A 44 -0.64 11.91 -4.40
CA PRO A 44 -1.19 11.86 -3.06
C PRO A 44 -2.61 11.28 -3.07
N ILE A 45 -2.90 10.39 -2.12
CA ILE A 45 -4.24 9.88 -1.89
C ILE A 45 -5.04 10.96 -1.16
N VAL A 46 -6.16 11.35 -1.77
CA VAL A 46 -7.12 12.28 -1.20
C VAL A 46 -8.32 11.49 -0.70
N LYS A 47 -8.65 11.63 0.58
CA LYS A 47 -9.69 10.86 1.28
C LYS A 47 -11.05 10.96 0.60
N SER A 48 -11.41 12.15 0.11
CA SER A 48 -12.67 12.39 -0.61
C SER A 48 -12.77 11.68 -1.97
N LYS A 49 -11.64 11.22 -2.53
CA LYS A 49 -11.56 10.52 -3.82
C LYS A 49 -11.19 9.04 -3.69
N ILE A 50 -11.25 8.49 -2.47
CA ILE A 50 -10.80 7.12 -2.22
C ILE A 50 -11.58 6.09 -3.05
N ASN A 51 -12.89 6.32 -3.26
CA ASN A 51 -13.74 5.42 -4.06
C ASN A 51 -13.31 5.39 -5.53
N GLU A 52 -13.02 6.56 -6.13
CA GLU A 52 -12.49 6.64 -7.50
C GLU A 52 -11.17 5.85 -7.63
N TYR A 53 -10.33 5.92 -6.59
CA TYR A 53 -9.07 5.19 -6.57
C TYR A 53 -9.25 3.68 -6.40
N LEU A 54 -10.24 3.25 -5.61
CA LEU A 54 -10.60 1.84 -5.48
C LEU A 54 -11.14 1.26 -6.79
N GLU A 55 -11.95 2.02 -7.53
CA GLU A 55 -12.42 1.65 -8.88
C GLU A 55 -11.24 1.45 -9.84
N PHE A 56 -10.31 2.41 -9.85
CA PHE A 56 -9.08 2.30 -10.64
C PHE A 56 -8.26 1.04 -10.30
N ILE A 57 -8.07 0.74 -9.01
CA ILE A 57 -7.37 -0.48 -8.57
C ILE A 57 -8.11 -1.74 -9.04
N SER A 58 -9.44 -1.75 -8.91
CA SER A 58 -10.26 -2.89 -9.34
C SER A 58 -10.05 -3.18 -10.83
N ASP A 59 -10.08 -2.15 -11.67
CA ASP A 59 -9.89 -2.28 -13.12
C ASP A 59 -8.50 -2.81 -13.47
N GLU A 60 -7.45 -2.22 -12.89
CA GLU A 60 -6.05 -2.60 -13.13
C GLU A 60 -5.72 -4.04 -12.70
N PHE A 61 -6.36 -4.52 -11.63
CA PHE A 61 -6.09 -5.85 -11.07
C PHE A 61 -7.14 -6.91 -11.43
N SER A 62 -8.15 -6.56 -12.22
CA SER A 62 -9.24 -7.46 -12.67
C SER A 62 -8.73 -8.78 -13.27
N THR A 63 -7.60 -8.75 -13.99
CA THR A 63 -6.99 -9.91 -14.66
C THR A 63 -6.05 -10.75 -13.78
N LYS A 64 -5.74 -10.31 -12.55
CA LYS A 64 -4.68 -10.91 -11.70
C LYS A 64 -5.16 -12.10 -10.86
N GLY A 65 -6.30 -12.69 -11.23
CA GLY A 65 -6.93 -13.81 -10.56
C GLY A 65 -7.59 -13.43 -9.23
N LYS A 66 -8.19 -14.44 -8.59
CA LYS A 66 -8.97 -14.27 -7.36
C LYS A 66 -8.15 -14.36 -6.08
N TYR A 67 -8.60 -13.69 -5.03
CA TYR A 67 -8.09 -13.72 -3.66
C TYR A 67 -6.72 -13.06 -3.55
N LYS A 68 -6.68 -11.75 -3.78
CA LYS A 68 -5.44 -10.97 -3.85
C LYS A 68 -5.43 -9.83 -2.84
N THR A 69 -4.23 -9.46 -2.43
CA THR A 69 -3.97 -8.32 -1.55
C THR A 69 -3.11 -7.32 -2.29
N ILE A 70 -3.55 -6.06 -2.30
CA ILE A 70 -2.87 -4.95 -2.95
C ILE A 70 -2.52 -3.96 -1.85
N ILE A 71 -1.22 -3.81 -1.60
CA ILE A 71 -0.69 -2.87 -0.62
C ILE A 71 -0.28 -1.62 -1.39
N VAL A 72 -0.99 -0.53 -1.16
CA VAL A 72 -0.74 0.77 -1.79
C VAL A 72 0.16 1.57 -0.86
N VAL A 73 1.29 2.05 -1.37
CA VAL A 73 2.19 2.96 -0.68
C VAL A 73 2.13 4.31 -1.38
N ALA A 74 1.71 5.34 -0.65
CA ALA A 74 1.48 6.66 -1.23
C ALA A 74 1.67 7.79 -0.19
N GLU A 75 1.75 9.01 -0.68
CA GLU A 75 1.63 10.21 0.15
C GLU A 75 0.16 10.58 0.37
N THR A 76 -0.12 11.44 1.35
CA THR A 76 -1.42 12.08 1.55
C THR A 76 -1.27 13.43 2.23
N ASN A 77 -2.30 14.27 2.17
CA ASN A 77 -2.43 15.48 2.99
C ASN A 77 -3.58 15.37 4.00
N ASP A 78 -4.31 14.25 3.99
CA ASP A 78 -5.48 14.03 4.84
C ASP A 78 -5.12 13.14 6.05
N ALA A 79 -5.93 13.25 7.10
CA ALA A 79 -5.86 12.34 8.24
C ALA A 79 -6.75 11.10 8.04
N PHE A 80 -6.19 9.93 8.36
CA PHE A 80 -6.89 8.64 8.25
C PHE A 80 -6.94 7.92 9.59
N GLU A 81 -8.11 7.36 9.91
CA GLU A 81 -8.23 6.34 10.94
C GLU A 81 -7.82 4.99 10.37
N LYS A 82 -7.33 4.11 11.26
CA LYS A 82 -6.90 2.76 10.91
C LYS A 82 -7.95 1.96 10.11
N LYS A 83 -9.24 2.09 10.46
CA LYS A 83 -10.36 1.42 9.78
C LYS A 83 -10.60 1.89 8.34
N GLU A 84 -10.08 3.06 7.97
CA GLU A 84 -10.24 3.70 6.65
C GLU A 84 -9.10 3.31 5.70
N LEU A 85 -8.18 2.44 6.12
CA LEU A 85 -7.02 2.05 5.33
C LEU A 85 -7.18 0.67 4.69
N VAL A 86 -8.27 -0.04 4.95
CA VAL A 86 -8.47 -1.42 4.53
C VAL A 86 -9.83 -1.58 3.88
N TYR A 87 -9.84 -1.96 2.61
CA TYR A 87 -11.05 -2.12 1.80
C TYR A 87 -11.10 -3.52 1.21
N PHE A 88 -12.26 -4.15 1.30
CA PHE A 88 -12.55 -5.41 0.63
C PHE A 88 -13.63 -5.16 -0.42
N ASP A 89 -13.39 -5.58 -1.65
CA ASP A 89 -14.33 -5.42 -2.79
C ASP A 89 -15.58 -6.31 -2.69
N ASN A 90 -15.75 -7.04 -1.58
CA ASN A 90 -16.79 -8.05 -1.34
C ASN A 90 -16.75 -9.25 -2.30
N ILE A 91 -15.68 -9.38 -3.09
CA ILE A 91 -15.49 -10.49 -4.03
C ILE A 91 -14.24 -11.26 -3.64
N ASP A 92 -13.07 -10.68 -3.85
CA ASP A 92 -11.79 -11.37 -3.67
C ASP A 92 -10.55 -10.47 -3.55
N THR A 93 -10.71 -9.14 -3.55
CA THR A 93 -9.60 -8.19 -3.50
C THR A 93 -9.60 -7.43 -2.19
N LEU A 94 -8.46 -7.48 -1.51
CA LEU A 94 -8.18 -6.69 -0.33
C LEU A 94 -7.19 -5.57 -0.69
N VAL A 95 -7.64 -4.32 -0.60
CA VAL A 95 -6.79 -3.13 -0.80
C VAL A 95 -6.41 -2.57 0.56
N VAL A 96 -5.12 -2.33 0.76
CA VAL A 96 -4.55 -1.88 2.03
C VAL A 96 -3.68 -0.66 1.75
N PHE A 97 -3.99 0.46 2.37
CA PHE A 97 -3.25 1.71 2.22
C PHE A 97 -2.21 1.84 3.34
N TYR A 98 -0.99 2.17 2.93
CA TYR A 98 0.06 2.72 3.77
C TYR A 98 0.32 4.13 3.27
N LEU A 99 -0.02 5.12 4.10
CA LEU A 99 0.05 6.53 3.72
C LEU A 99 1.03 7.28 4.61
N VAL A 100 1.78 8.20 4.02
CA VAL A 100 2.62 9.16 4.75
C VAL A 100 2.08 10.56 4.49
N ASN A 101 1.82 11.32 5.54
CA ASN A 101 1.45 12.72 5.39
C ASN A 101 2.68 13.51 4.91
N SER A 102 2.60 14.19 3.76
CA SER A 102 3.77 14.89 3.21
C SER A 102 4.14 16.16 3.97
N ASP A 103 3.22 16.72 4.76
CA ASP A 103 3.47 17.94 5.54
C ASP A 103 4.01 17.61 6.95
N THR A 104 3.45 16.58 7.59
CA THR A 104 3.77 16.24 8.99
C THR A 104 4.69 15.03 9.14
N GLY A 105 4.86 14.23 8.09
CA GLY A 105 5.52 12.93 8.16
C GLY A 105 4.72 11.86 8.89
N GLU A 106 3.50 12.14 9.37
CA GLU A 106 2.68 11.17 10.09
C GLU A 106 2.37 9.95 9.21
N VAL A 107 2.50 8.76 9.78
CA VAL A 107 2.23 7.49 9.08
C VAL A 107 0.83 6.98 9.45
N TYR A 108 0.01 6.76 8.42
CA TYR A 108 -1.27 6.07 8.55
C TYR A 108 -1.13 4.65 7.99
N MET A 109 -1.26 3.65 8.87
CA MET A 109 -1.20 2.25 8.47
C MET A 109 -2.14 1.37 9.30
N ASP A 110 -2.59 0.25 8.72
CA ASP A 110 -3.22 -0.85 9.45
C ASP A 110 -2.28 -2.06 9.49
N ASP A 111 -1.94 -2.52 10.70
CA ASP A 111 -1.15 -3.72 10.95
C ASP A 111 -1.92 -4.81 11.73
N SER A 112 -3.25 -4.77 11.66
CA SER A 112 -4.16 -5.72 12.30
C SER A 112 -3.95 -7.13 11.75
N TRP A 113 -4.25 -8.13 12.59
CA TRP A 113 -4.32 -9.50 12.11
C TRP A 113 -5.63 -9.72 11.35
N THR A 114 -5.55 -10.18 10.11
CA THR A 114 -6.72 -10.58 9.33
C THR A 114 -6.78 -12.10 9.19
N PHE A 115 -7.95 -12.68 9.48
CA PHE A 115 -8.22 -14.11 9.29
C PHE A 115 -8.64 -14.46 7.84
N MET A 116 -8.61 -13.48 6.93
CA MET A 116 -9.02 -13.67 5.53
C MET A 116 -8.03 -14.60 4.81
N LEU A 117 -8.57 -15.69 4.25
CA LEU A 117 -7.90 -16.83 3.58
C LEU A 117 -6.68 -16.41 2.74
N GLY A 118 -5.50 -16.35 3.36
CA GLY A 118 -4.25 -16.04 2.67
C GLY A 118 -4.03 -14.56 2.31
N LEU A 119 -4.91 -13.63 2.70
CA LEU A 119 -4.83 -12.20 2.37
C LEU A 119 -4.08 -11.35 3.41
N ASN A 120 -3.34 -12.00 4.31
CA ASN A 120 -2.64 -11.32 5.39
C ASN A 120 -1.56 -10.36 4.84
N TYR A 121 -1.72 -9.07 5.12
CA TYR A 121 -0.83 -7.96 4.74
C TYR A 121 0.09 -7.50 5.89
N ARG A 122 -0.23 -7.86 7.14
CA ARG A 122 0.38 -7.32 8.36
C ARG A 122 1.91 -7.28 8.32
N LYS A 123 2.53 -8.39 7.88
CA LYS A 123 3.99 -8.50 7.83
C LYS A 123 4.61 -7.47 6.88
N TYR A 124 3.96 -7.20 5.75
CA TYR A 124 4.48 -6.30 4.72
C TYR A 124 4.31 -4.84 5.13
N VAL A 125 3.13 -4.48 5.67
CA VAL A 125 2.88 -3.13 6.20
C VAL A 125 3.89 -2.79 7.29
N ARG A 126 4.16 -3.73 8.21
CA ARG A 126 5.18 -3.54 9.25
C ARG A 126 6.59 -3.39 8.68
N SER A 127 6.97 -4.20 7.70
CA SER A 127 8.27 -4.07 7.04
C SER A 127 8.42 -2.72 6.33
N ILE A 128 7.39 -2.26 5.61
CA ILE A 128 7.38 -0.95 4.96
C ILE A 128 7.53 0.16 6.01
N ASN A 129 6.79 0.08 7.12
CA ASN A 129 6.90 1.03 8.22
C ASN A 129 8.31 1.14 8.76
N LYS A 130 8.95 0.00 9.03
CA LYS A 130 10.33 -0.05 9.52
C LYS A 130 11.32 0.60 8.56
N ILE A 131 11.19 0.31 7.27
CA ILE A 131 12.05 0.88 6.22
C ILE A 131 11.88 2.41 6.17
N ILE A 132 10.64 2.89 6.17
CA ILE A 132 10.36 4.33 6.07
C ILE A 132 10.76 5.08 7.33
N THR A 133 10.47 4.53 8.52
CA THR A 133 10.71 5.21 9.81
C THR A 133 12.08 4.95 10.41
N GLY A 134 12.86 4.03 9.84
CA GLY A 134 14.18 3.63 10.35
C GLY A 134 14.15 2.83 11.67
N GLN A 135 13.04 2.15 11.97
CA GLN A 135 12.78 1.39 13.22
C GLN A 135 12.93 -0.13 13.10
#